data_AF-A0A917JUI6-F1
#
_entry.id   AF-A0A917JUI6-F1
#
_cell.length_a   1.000
_cell.length_b   1.000
_cell.length_c   1.000
_cell.angle_alpha   90.00
_cell.angle_beta   90.00
_cell.angle_gamma   90.00
#
_symmetry.space_group_name_H-M   'P 1'
#
loop_
_entity.id
_entity.type
_entity.pdbx_description
1 polymer ?
#
loop_
_entity_poly.entity_id
_entity_poly.type
_entity_poly.pdbx_seq_one_letter_code
_entity_poly.pdbx_strand_id
1 'polypeptide(L)'
;MSIIGLGFGINLEMAIAASQKNLGFIIASIFLTIGLGTLLTRWIGLERKTGHLVAVGTAICGGSAIAAVSPAIEAKAEQSAVALACIFVLNSVALFVFPTIGHLFELSEYQFGVWAAIAIHDTSSVVGAASAYGDESLKIATTLKLARALWIVPVALFSAWLFGGTKNRLAIPSFIIFYCIAIFIAFVFPQGQAVYEQLFFISKRLLVVCLFLIGCGITVSRMRNSGLKPMVLALLLWVAIGGGSLVVILQG
;
A
#
# COMPACT_ATOMS: atom_id res chain seq x y z
N MET A 1 4.52 -14.26 0.07
CA MET A 1 4.12 -15.29 1.06
C MET A 1 4.29 -14.80 2.49
N SER A 2 5.35 -14.07 2.84
CA SER A 2 5.56 -13.52 4.19
C SER A 2 4.36 -12.70 4.71
N ILE A 3 3.74 -11.87 3.86
CA ILE A 3 2.54 -11.09 4.24
C ILE A 3 1.39 -12.00 4.72
N ILE A 4 1.15 -13.14 4.05
CA ILE A 4 0.09 -14.09 4.43
C ILE A 4 0.36 -14.66 5.82
N GLY A 5 1.61 -15.04 6.10
CA GLY A 5 1.99 -15.60 7.39
C GLY A 5 1.91 -14.60 8.55
N LEU A 6 2.01 -13.28 8.27
CA LEU A 6 1.70 -12.26 9.27
C LEU A 6 0.23 -12.28 9.70
N GLY A 7 -0.69 -12.79 8.87
CA GLY A 7 -2.11 -12.91 9.20
C GLY A 7 -2.38 -13.81 10.40
N PHE A 8 -1.51 -14.79 10.67
CA PHE A 8 -1.63 -15.66 11.86
C PHE A 8 -1.38 -14.92 13.19
N GLY A 9 -0.73 -13.75 13.16
CA GLY A 9 -0.49 -12.94 14.37
C GLY A 9 -1.54 -11.86 14.62
N ILE A 10 -2.64 -11.86 13.87
CA ILE A 10 -3.66 -10.81 13.89
C ILE A 10 -4.92 -11.33 14.60
N ASN A 11 -5.37 -10.60 15.61
CA ASN A 11 -6.66 -10.84 16.22
C ASN A 11 -7.77 -10.28 15.31
N LEU A 12 -8.74 -11.12 14.93
CA LEU A 12 -9.79 -10.77 13.99
C LEU A 12 -10.70 -9.63 14.49
N GLU A 13 -11.07 -9.64 15.77
CA GLU A 13 -11.94 -8.60 16.35
C GLU A 13 -11.25 -7.24 16.36
N MET A 14 -9.99 -7.21 16.79
CA MET A 14 -9.13 -6.01 16.71
C MET A 14 -8.99 -5.52 15.28
N ALA A 15 -8.81 -6.45 14.33
CA ALA A 15 -8.66 -6.09 12.92
C ALA A 15 -9.94 -5.46 12.34
N ILE A 16 -11.11 -6.02 12.68
CA ILE A 16 -12.42 -5.48 12.28
C ILE A 16 -12.63 -4.11 12.93
N ALA A 17 -12.41 -3.99 14.24
CA ALA A 17 -12.59 -2.73 14.97
C ALA A 17 -11.68 -1.62 14.44
N ALA A 18 -10.40 -1.92 14.22
CA ALA A 18 -9.45 -0.98 13.62
C ALA A 18 -9.86 -0.57 12.20
N SER A 19 -10.31 -1.52 11.38
CA SER A 19 -10.78 -1.25 10.02
C SER A 19 -12.05 -0.40 10.00
N GLN A 20 -13.03 -0.71 10.86
CA GLN A 20 -14.27 0.05 10.98
C GLN A 20 -14.01 1.48 11.44
N LYS A 21 -13.19 1.66 12.48
CA LYS A 21 -12.82 2.99 13.00
C LYS A 21 -12.15 3.86 11.94
N ASN A 22 -11.32 3.26 11.08
CA ASN A 22 -10.55 4.00 10.07
C ASN A 22 -11.18 3.95 8.66
N LEU A 23 -12.36 3.35 8.49
CA LEU A 23 -12.95 3.10 7.18
C LEU A 23 -13.21 4.41 6.42
N GLY A 24 -13.80 5.41 7.11
CA GLY A 24 -14.05 6.73 6.52
C GLY A 24 -12.77 7.40 6.05
N PHE A 25 -11.70 7.32 6.85
CA PHE A 25 -10.41 7.90 6.52
C PHE A 25 -9.74 7.19 5.34
N ILE A 26 -9.81 5.86 5.31
CA ILE A 26 -9.35 5.04 4.18
C ILE A 26 -10.06 5.46 2.89
N ILE A 27 -11.39 5.48 2.90
CA ILE A 27 -12.19 5.79 1.73
C ILE A 27 -11.89 7.21 1.24
N ALA A 28 -11.90 8.19 2.14
CA ALA A 28 -11.57 9.57 1.83
C ALA A 28 -10.17 9.69 1.20
N SER A 29 -9.17 9.01 1.78
CA SER A 29 -7.80 9.01 1.26
C SER A 29 -7.72 8.44 -0.16
N ILE A 30 -8.44 7.36 -0.47
CA ILE A 30 -8.44 6.74 -1.81
C ILE A 30 -9.00 7.72 -2.85
N PHE A 31 -10.19 8.25 -2.60
CA PHE A 31 -10.86 9.17 -3.53
C PHE A 31 -10.08 10.48 -3.68
N LEU A 32 -9.56 11.03 -2.58
CA LEU A 32 -8.75 12.24 -2.60
C LEU A 32 -7.45 12.03 -3.38
N THR A 33 -6.76 10.90 -3.18
CA THR A 33 -5.53 10.57 -3.92
C THR A 33 -5.79 10.43 -5.42
N ILE A 34 -6.84 9.70 -5.81
CA ILE A 34 -7.18 9.50 -7.23
C ILE A 34 -7.65 10.82 -7.87
N GLY A 35 -8.45 11.61 -7.16
CA GLY A 35 -8.94 12.91 -7.60
C GLY A 35 -7.80 13.91 -7.80
N LEU A 36 -6.96 14.09 -6.78
CA LEU A 36 -5.75 14.93 -6.86
C LEU A 36 -4.81 14.42 -7.96
N GLY A 37 -4.62 13.11 -8.06
CA GLY A 37 -3.77 12.52 -9.09
C GLY A 37 -4.26 12.84 -10.49
N THR A 38 -5.57 12.78 -10.71
CA THR A 38 -6.21 13.15 -11.98
C THR A 38 -6.02 14.63 -12.30
N LEU A 39 -6.18 15.50 -11.31
CA LEU A 39 -6.00 16.95 -11.46
C LEU A 39 -4.53 17.30 -11.78
N LEU A 40 -3.60 16.80 -10.98
CA LEU A 40 -2.17 17.04 -11.14
C LEU A 40 -1.61 16.44 -12.45
N THR A 41 -2.14 15.29 -12.89
CA THR A 41 -1.79 14.70 -14.18
C THR A 41 -2.09 15.67 -15.33
N ARG A 42 -3.26 16.31 -15.31
CA ARG A 42 -3.63 17.32 -16.32
C ARG A 42 -2.74 18.56 -16.22
N TRP A 43 -2.48 19.02 -15.01
CA TRP A 43 -1.68 20.22 -14.77
C TRP A 43 -0.22 20.08 -15.24
N ILE A 44 0.40 18.93 -15.00
CA ILE A 44 1.80 18.64 -15.40
C ILE A 44 1.89 18.26 -16.90
N GLY A 45 0.75 18.06 -17.56
CA GLY A 45 0.68 17.58 -18.95
C GLY A 45 1.31 16.19 -19.09
N LEU A 46 0.97 15.28 -18.16
CA LEU A 46 1.36 13.87 -18.21
C LEU A 46 0.28 13.06 -18.95
N GLU A 47 0.69 11.99 -19.61
CA GLU A 47 -0.24 11.08 -20.28
C GLU A 47 -1.24 10.49 -19.26
N ARG A 48 -2.53 10.44 -19.65
CA ARG A 48 -3.64 10.16 -18.74
C ARG A 48 -3.57 8.78 -18.10
N LYS A 49 -3.23 7.72 -18.85
CA LYS A 49 -3.12 6.36 -18.30
C LYS A 49 -1.94 6.25 -17.33
N THR A 50 -0.77 6.80 -17.66
CA THR A 50 0.39 6.83 -16.74
C THR A 50 0.04 7.56 -15.44
N GLY A 51 -0.55 8.75 -15.53
CA GLY A 51 -0.95 9.51 -14.36
C GLY A 51 -2.01 8.80 -13.51
N HIS A 52 -3.00 8.17 -14.14
CA HIS A 52 -4.00 7.36 -13.45
C HIS A 52 -3.39 6.15 -12.74
N LEU A 53 -2.44 5.44 -13.38
CA LEU A 53 -1.75 4.31 -12.75
C LEU A 53 -0.89 4.75 -11.55
N VAL A 54 -0.20 5.89 -11.64
CA VAL A 54 0.53 6.47 -10.50
C VAL A 54 -0.44 6.81 -9.37
N ALA A 55 -1.57 7.45 -9.67
CA ALA A 55 -2.57 7.83 -8.68
C ALA A 55 -3.19 6.59 -8.00
N VAL A 56 -3.62 5.59 -8.76
CA VAL A 56 -4.19 4.35 -8.22
C VAL A 56 -3.15 3.53 -7.43
N GLY A 57 -1.92 3.46 -7.92
CA GLY A 57 -0.82 2.81 -7.19
C GLY A 57 -0.58 3.48 -5.83
N THR A 58 -0.54 4.81 -5.81
CA THR A 58 -0.41 5.61 -4.58
C THR A 58 -1.59 5.43 -3.64
N ALA A 59 -2.81 5.37 -4.19
CA ALA A 59 -4.06 5.34 -3.43
C ALA A 59 -4.38 4.00 -2.76
N ILE A 60 -3.73 2.88 -3.11
CA ILE A 60 -4.15 1.56 -2.62
C ILE A 60 -2.95 0.78 -2.06
N CYS A 61 -2.38 -0.11 -2.87
CA CYS A 61 -1.32 -1.06 -2.49
C CYS A 61 -0.19 -1.08 -3.52
N GLY A 62 0.01 0.02 -4.23
CA GLY A 62 1.17 0.20 -5.10
C GLY A 62 1.12 -0.73 -6.30
N GLY A 63 2.06 -1.66 -6.35
CA GLY A 63 2.27 -2.50 -7.53
C GLY A 63 1.10 -3.42 -7.85
N SER A 64 0.43 -3.97 -6.83
CA SER A 64 -0.73 -4.86 -7.07
C SER A 64 -1.93 -4.10 -7.65
N ALA A 65 -2.12 -2.84 -7.27
CA ALA A 65 -3.16 -2.00 -7.85
C ALA A 65 -2.85 -1.64 -9.31
N ILE A 66 -1.59 -1.29 -9.61
CA ILE A 66 -1.14 -1.03 -10.98
C ILE A 66 -1.32 -2.29 -11.85
N ALA A 67 -0.95 -3.47 -11.34
CA ALA A 67 -1.08 -4.73 -12.05
C ALA A 67 -2.55 -5.09 -12.35
N ALA A 68 -3.48 -4.75 -11.45
CA ALA A 68 -4.90 -4.99 -11.65
C ALA A 68 -5.56 -3.97 -12.61
N VAL A 69 -5.17 -2.69 -12.53
CA VAL A 69 -5.78 -1.61 -13.32
C VAL A 69 -5.18 -1.49 -14.72
N SER A 70 -3.88 -1.77 -14.89
CA SER A 70 -3.20 -1.74 -16.19
C SER A 70 -3.94 -2.48 -17.31
N PRO A 71 -4.32 -3.78 -17.15
CA PRO A 71 -5.06 -4.49 -18.18
C PRO A 71 -6.50 -3.97 -18.34
N ALA A 72 -7.12 -3.49 -17.25
CA ALA A 72 -8.49 -2.98 -17.25
C ALA A 72 -8.65 -1.68 -18.06
N ILE A 73 -7.60 -0.84 -18.13
CA ILE A 73 -7.58 0.39 -18.94
C ILE A 73 -6.79 0.25 -20.24
N GLU A 74 -6.35 -0.97 -20.57
CA GLU A 74 -5.50 -1.26 -21.73
C GLU A 74 -4.25 -0.35 -21.79
N ALA A 75 -3.55 -0.23 -20.66
CA ALA A 75 -2.30 0.50 -20.58
C ALA A 75 -1.17 -0.25 -21.31
N LYS A 76 -0.29 0.51 -21.96
CA LYS A 76 0.95 -0.02 -22.55
C LYS A 76 1.88 -0.45 -21.44
N ALA A 77 2.69 -1.49 -21.69
CA ALA A 77 3.67 -2.01 -20.73
C ALA A 77 4.60 -0.91 -20.19
N GLU A 78 4.99 0.04 -21.04
CA GLU A 78 5.84 1.18 -20.66
C GLU A 78 5.17 2.11 -19.64
N GLN A 79 3.86 2.36 -19.77
CA GLN A 79 3.12 3.20 -18.83
C GLN A 79 3.07 2.57 -17.44
N SER A 80 2.84 1.26 -17.39
CA SER A 80 2.78 0.48 -16.15
C SER A 80 4.17 0.32 -15.52
N ALA A 81 5.21 0.13 -16.33
CA ALA A 81 6.59 0.08 -15.86
C ALA A 81 7.03 1.41 -15.23
N VAL A 82 6.71 2.54 -15.87
CA VAL A 82 6.99 3.89 -15.34
C VAL A 82 6.26 4.13 -14.02
N ALA A 83 4.97 3.78 -13.93
CA ALA A 83 4.21 3.93 -12.70
C ALA A 83 4.79 3.06 -11.56
N LEU A 84 5.10 1.79 -11.85
CA LEU A 84 5.73 0.88 -10.89
C LEU A 84 7.08 1.41 -10.38
N ALA A 85 7.91 1.93 -11.29
CA ALA A 85 9.21 2.47 -10.94
C ALA A 85 9.09 3.67 -9.97
N CYS A 86 8.18 4.61 -10.24
CA CYS A 86 7.93 5.75 -9.35
C CYS A 86 7.51 5.28 -7.94
N ILE A 87 6.58 4.33 -7.87
CA ILE A 87 6.09 3.79 -6.61
C ILE A 87 7.20 3.09 -5.82
N PHE A 88 8.01 2.23 -6.46
CA PHE A 88 9.10 1.53 -5.79
C PHE A 88 10.17 2.47 -5.23
N VAL A 89 10.48 3.54 -5.95
CA VAL A 89 11.47 4.54 -5.50
C VAL A 89 10.97 5.24 -4.24
N LEU A 90 9.76 5.80 -4.26
CA LEU A 90 9.20 6.49 -3.10
C LEU A 90 9.03 5.54 -1.91
N ASN A 91 8.63 4.29 -2.15
CA ASN A 91 8.54 3.27 -1.12
C ASN A 91 9.88 2.95 -0.45
N SER A 92 10.96 2.95 -1.22
CA SER A 92 12.31 2.73 -0.67
C SER A 92 12.72 3.88 0.25
N VAL A 93 12.37 5.11 -0.13
CA VAL A 93 12.57 6.31 0.71
C VAL A 93 11.69 6.23 1.97
N ALA A 94 10.43 5.78 1.83
CA ALA A 94 9.47 5.69 2.91
C ALA A 94 9.95 4.81 4.08
N LEU A 95 10.67 3.71 3.80
CA LEU A 95 11.20 2.81 4.82
C LEU A 95 12.09 3.50 5.86
N PHE A 96 12.78 4.57 5.48
CA PHE A 96 13.67 5.33 6.37
C PHE A 96 13.01 6.61 6.88
N VAL A 97 12.32 7.33 6.00
CA VAL A 97 11.73 8.63 6.32
C VAL A 97 10.57 8.49 7.30
N PHE A 98 9.70 7.50 7.13
CA PHE A 98 8.50 7.39 7.95
C PHE A 98 8.84 7.13 9.42
N PRO A 99 9.58 6.06 9.79
CA PRO A 99 9.92 5.81 11.20
C PRO A 99 10.60 7.01 11.86
N THR A 100 11.49 7.68 11.14
CA THR A 100 12.19 8.89 11.62
C THR A 100 11.20 10.02 11.95
N ILE A 101 10.26 10.31 11.05
CA ILE A 101 9.21 11.30 11.31
C ILE A 101 8.30 10.84 12.45
N GLY A 102 7.94 9.56 12.50
CA GLY A 102 7.12 9.00 13.56
C GLY A 102 7.74 9.19 14.94
N HIS A 103 9.05 8.99 15.09
CA HIS A 103 9.75 9.24 16.35
C HIS A 103 9.89 10.73 16.64
N LEU A 104 10.12 11.57 15.62
CA LEU A 104 10.22 13.03 15.79
C LEU A 104 8.93 13.65 16.34
N PHE A 105 7.77 13.12 15.95
CA PHE A 105 6.46 13.56 16.43
C PHE A 105 5.92 12.69 17.58
N GLU A 106 6.74 11.79 18.13
CA GLU A 106 6.39 10.92 19.26
C GLU A 106 5.05 10.17 19.08
N LEU A 107 4.80 9.68 17.86
CA LEU A 107 3.57 8.96 17.56
C LEU A 107 3.48 7.66 18.38
N SER A 108 2.28 7.32 18.84
CA SER A 108 2.05 5.97 19.37
C SER A 108 2.17 4.91 18.25
N GLU A 109 2.43 3.65 18.61
CA GLU A 109 2.48 2.56 17.64
C GLU A 109 1.21 2.46 16.79
N TYR A 110 0.04 2.66 17.43
CA TYR A 110 -1.25 2.73 16.75
C TYR A 110 -1.30 3.89 15.74
N GLN A 111 -0.95 5.12 16.16
CA GLN A 111 -0.97 6.30 15.29
C GLN A 111 -0.02 6.13 14.09
N PHE A 112 1.21 5.66 14.34
CA PHE A 112 2.16 5.36 13.28
C PHE A 112 1.63 4.28 12.34
N GLY A 113 1.00 3.23 12.89
CA GLY A 113 0.44 2.15 12.08
C GLY A 113 -0.67 2.64 11.14
N VAL A 114 -1.57 3.50 11.63
CA VAL A 114 -2.60 4.16 10.81
C VAL A 114 -1.97 5.05 9.75
N TRP A 115 -1.01 5.90 10.16
CA TRP A 115 -0.34 6.83 9.25
C TRP A 115 0.40 6.11 8.13
N ALA A 116 1.24 5.14 8.48
CA ALA A 116 2.01 4.33 7.54
C ALA A 116 1.10 3.58 6.55
N ALA A 117 -0.02 3.01 7.02
CA ALA A 117 -0.97 2.33 6.16
C ALA A 117 -1.62 3.25 5.12
N ILE A 118 -1.80 4.53 5.46
CA ILE A 118 -2.43 5.54 4.60
C ILE A 118 -1.41 6.13 3.62
N ALA A 119 -0.24 6.50 4.10
CA ALA A 119 0.69 7.34 3.38
C ALA A 119 1.83 6.61 2.67
N ILE A 120 2.16 5.37 3.06
CA ILE A 120 3.12 4.54 2.29
C ILE A 120 2.35 3.77 1.22
N HIS A 121 2.87 3.66 0.00
CA HIS A 121 2.06 3.26 -1.15
C HIS A 121 1.96 1.73 -1.34
N ASP A 122 2.95 0.96 -0.89
CA ASP A 122 2.99 -0.49 -1.06
C ASP A 122 2.96 -1.27 0.26
N THR A 123 2.30 -2.42 0.24
CA THR A 123 2.15 -3.26 1.43
C THR A 123 3.49 -3.70 2.00
N SER A 124 4.45 -4.11 1.18
CA SER A 124 5.75 -4.57 1.68
C SER A 124 6.50 -3.46 2.43
N SER A 125 6.41 -2.23 1.92
CA SER A 125 7.10 -1.07 2.52
C SER A 125 6.40 -0.56 3.78
N VAL A 126 5.06 -0.63 3.83
CA VAL A 126 4.29 -0.37 5.05
C VAL A 126 4.70 -1.33 6.14
N VAL A 127 4.72 -2.62 5.82
CA VAL A 127 5.04 -3.67 6.78
C VAL A 127 6.50 -3.54 7.23
N GLY A 128 7.43 -3.16 6.34
CA GLY A 128 8.81 -2.86 6.70
C GLY A 128 8.95 -1.67 7.66
N ALA A 129 8.33 -0.53 7.34
CA ALA A 129 8.39 0.67 8.16
C ALA A 129 7.70 0.47 9.53
N ALA A 130 6.52 -0.15 9.54
CA ALA A 130 5.76 -0.44 10.75
C ALA A 130 6.48 -1.50 11.62
N SER A 131 7.11 -2.51 11.01
CA SER A 131 7.93 -3.47 11.75
C SER A 131 9.13 -2.84 12.43
N ALA A 132 9.69 -1.76 11.87
CA ALA A 132 10.77 -1.01 12.49
C ALA A 132 10.27 -0.13 13.64
N TYR A 133 8.99 0.23 13.64
CA TYR A 133 8.36 1.08 14.66
C TYR A 133 7.84 0.29 15.87
N GLY A 134 7.25 -0.89 15.63
CA GLY A 134 6.81 -1.79 16.69
C GLY A 134 5.81 -2.87 16.24
N ASP A 135 5.52 -3.82 17.13
CA ASP A 135 4.67 -4.98 16.79
C ASP A 135 3.18 -4.63 16.73
N GLU A 136 2.70 -3.72 17.57
CA GLU A 136 1.33 -3.20 17.46
C GLU A 136 1.20 -2.42 16.15
N SER A 137 2.17 -1.57 15.85
CA SER A 137 2.21 -0.80 14.61
C SER A 137 2.15 -1.68 13.38
N LEU A 138 2.97 -2.75 13.35
CA LEU A 138 2.99 -3.76 12.30
C LEU A 138 1.61 -4.38 12.08
N LYS A 139 0.92 -4.77 13.16
CA LYS A 139 -0.41 -5.39 13.08
C LYS A 139 -1.43 -4.40 12.52
N ILE A 140 -1.52 -3.20 13.10
CA ILE A 140 -2.46 -2.15 12.66
C ILE A 140 -2.22 -1.77 11.20
N ALA A 141 -0.97 -1.49 10.84
CA ALA A 141 -0.63 -1.04 9.50
C ALA A 141 -0.94 -2.09 8.43
N THR A 142 -0.61 -3.36 8.72
CA THR A 142 -0.89 -4.48 7.82
C THR A 142 -2.38 -4.68 7.62
N THR A 143 -3.16 -4.67 8.71
CA THR A 143 -4.61 -4.79 8.65
C THR A 143 -5.24 -3.69 7.80
N LEU A 144 -4.96 -2.42 8.10
CA LEU A 144 -5.55 -1.30 7.38
C LEU A 144 -5.13 -1.26 5.91
N LYS A 145 -3.89 -1.66 5.61
CA LYS A 145 -3.41 -1.72 4.23
C LYS A 145 -4.08 -2.82 3.41
N LEU A 146 -4.42 -3.93 4.04
CA LEU A 146 -5.14 -5.02 3.38
C LEU A 146 -6.63 -4.71 3.23
N ALA A 147 -7.24 -4.02 4.19
CA ALA A 147 -8.57 -3.44 4.04
C ALA A 147 -8.62 -2.48 2.84
N ARG A 148 -7.57 -1.66 2.63
CA ARG A 148 -7.42 -0.86 1.41
C ARG A 148 -7.28 -1.70 0.15
N ALA A 149 -6.52 -2.79 0.19
CA ALA A 149 -6.32 -3.66 -0.97
C ALA A 149 -7.62 -4.28 -1.50
N LEU A 150 -8.66 -4.41 -0.67
CA LEU A 150 -10.01 -4.81 -1.13
C LEU A 150 -10.61 -3.82 -2.14
N TRP A 151 -10.18 -2.56 -2.12
CA TRP A 151 -10.63 -1.52 -3.06
C TRP A 151 -10.03 -1.64 -4.46
N ILE A 152 -9.09 -2.57 -4.69
CA ILE A 152 -8.55 -2.83 -6.03
C ILE A 152 -9.67 -3.18 -7.00
N VAL A 153 -10.58 -4.08 -6.61
CA VAL A 153 -11.66 -4.55 -7.49
C VAL A 153 -12.61 -3.42 -7.91
N PRO A 154 -13.24 -2.66 -6.99
CA PRO A 154 -14.13 -1.57 -7.39
C PRO A 154 -13.39 -0.47 -8.15
N VAL A 155 -12.16 -0.11 -7.77
CA VAL A 155 -11.39 0.93 -8.48
C VAL A 155 -10.98 0.46 -9.87
N ALA A 156 -10.62 -0.81 -10.05
CA ALA A 156 -10.27 -1.36 -11.35
C ALA A 156 -11.48 -1.44 -12.29
N LEU A 157 -12.66 -1.84 -11.78
CA LEU A 157 -13.92 -1.81 -12.52
C LEU A 157 -14.30 -0.39 -12.94
N PHE A 158 -14.20 0.57 -12.02
CA PHE A 158 -14.44 1.98 -12.31
C PHE A 158 -13.45 2.52 -13.34
N SER A 159 -12.17 2.15 -13.22
CA SER A 159 -11.13 2.54 -14.17
C SER A 159 -11.40 1.97 -15.57
N ALA A 160 -11.82 0.71 -15.68
CA ALA A 160 -12.23 0.11 -16.95
C ALA A 160 -13.34 0.92 -17.61
N TRP A 161 -14.37 1.27 -16.85
CA TRP A 161 -15.48 2.10 -17.34
C TRP A 161 -15.00 3.50 -17.79
N LEU A 162 -14.18 4.16 -16.98
CA LEU A 162 -13.69 5.52 -17.24
C LEU A 162 -12.81 5.61 -18.51
N PHE A 163 -12.07 4.56 -18.82
CA PHE A 163 -11.15 4.51 -19.96
C PHE A 163 -11.67 3.67 -21.14
N GLY A 164 -12.91 3.17 -21.07
CA GLY A 164 -13.53 2.35 -22.13
C GLY A 164 -12.88 0.99 -22.34
N GLY A 165 -12.21 0.43 -21.32
CA GLY A 165 -11.53 -0.86 -21.40
C GLY A 165 -12.41 -2.06 -21.07
N THR A 166 -11.85 -3.26 -21.18
CA THR A 166 -12.59 -4.53 -21.03
C THR A 166 -12.65 -5.03 -19.57
N LYS A 167 -13.86 -5.33 -19.08
CA LYS A 167 -14.09 -5.83 -17.69
C LYS A 167 -13.48 -7.22 -17.41
N ASN A 168 -13.17 -8.00 -18.46
CA ASN A 168 -12.80 -9.42 -18.34
C ASN A 168 -11.32 -9.67 -17.96
N ARG A 169 -10.52 -8.63 -17.70
CA ARG A 169 -9.06 -8.77 -17.43
C ARG A 169 -8.63 -8.28 -16.04
N LEU A 170 -9.52 -8.36 -15.06
CA LEU A 170 -9.19 -7.98 -13.68
C LEU A 170 -8.32 -9.04 -13.00
N ALA A 171 -7.09 -8.69 -12.67
CA ALA A 171 -6.23 -9.52 -11.83
C ALA A 171 -6.46 -9.17 -10.35
N ILE A 172 -7.18 -10.03 -9.62
CA ILE A 172 -7.33 -9.89 -8.17
C ILE A 172 -6.08 -10.47 -7.50
N PRO A 173 -5.38 -9.73 -6.62
CA PRO A 173 -4.20 -10.27 -5.96
C PRO A 173 -4.57 -11.38 -4.99
N SER A 174 -4.14 -12.61 -5.31
CA SER A 174 -4.47 -13.81 -4.54
C SER A 174 -3.99 -13.76 -3.09
N PHE A 175 -2.92 -13.00 -2.79
CA PHE A 175 -2.38 -12.87 -1.44
C PHE A 175 -3.37 -12.28 -0.44
N ILE A 176 -4.33 -11.44 -0.88
CA ILE A 176 -5.36 -10.86 -0.02
C ILE A 176 -6.27 -11.97 0.51
N ILE A 177 -6.66 -12.90 -0.37
CA ILE A 177 -7.52 -14.04 -0.03
C ILE A 177 -6.82 -14.93 0.99
N PHE A 178 -5.57 -15.32 0.70
CA PHE A 178 -4.82 -16.18 1.61
C PHE A 178 -4.52 -15.52 2.96
N TYR A 179 -4.32 -14.21 3.00
CA TYR A 179 -4.19 -13.48 4.25
C TYR A 179 -5.47 -13.52 5.09
N CYS A 180 -6.64 -13.28 4.47
CA CYS A 180 -7.93 -13.39 5.16
C CYS A 180 -8.17 -14.82 5.68
N ILE A 181 -7.79 -15.84 4.89
CA ILE A 181 -7.86 -17.24 5.32
C ILE A 181 -6.94 -17.49 6.53
N ALA A 182 -5.72 -16.94 6.54
CA ALA A 182 -4.80 -17.09 7.67
C ALA A 182 -5.39 -16.51 8.98
N ILE A 183 -5.98 -15.32 8.92
CA ILE A 183 -6.68 -14.72 10.07
C ILE A 183 -7.85 -15.60 10.50
N PHE A 184 -8.66 -16.06 9.54
CA PHE A 184 -9.83 -16.88 9.83
C PHE A 184 -9.46 -18.22 10.49
N ILE A 185 -8.40 -18.88 10.01
CA ILE A 185 -7.88 -20.11 10.63
C ILE A 185 -7.43 -19.83 12.07
N ALA A 186 -6.66 -18.75 12.29
CA ALA A 186 -6.19 -18.39 13.63
C ALA A 186 -7.34 -18.09 14.59
N PHE A 187 -8.43 -17.50 14.08
CA PHE A 187 -9.64 -17.20 14.84
C PHE A 187 -10.45 -18.46 15.20
N VAL A 188 -10.66 -19.37 14.24
CA VAL A 188 -11.49 -20.58 14.45
C VAL A 188 -10.77 -21.66 15.26
N PHE A 189 -9.44 -21.74 15.15
CA PHE A 189 -8.62 -22.77 15.79
C PHE A 189 -7.59 -22.19 16.77
N PRO A 190 -8.01 -21.52 17.87
CA PRO A 190 -7.11 -20.84 18.80
C PRO A 190 -6.11 -21.78 19.49
N GLN A 191 -6.37 -23.10 19.53
CA GLN A 191 -5.43 -24.10 20.03
C GLN A 191 -4.09 -24.13 19.28
N GLY A 192 -4.03 -23.58 18.06
CA GLY A 192 -2.82 -23.47 17.26
C GLY A 192 -1.91 -22.29 17.61
N GLN A 193 -2.23 -21.48 18.63
CA GLN A 193 -1.57 -20.21 18.95
C GLN A 193 -0.04 -20.28 18.97
N ALA A 194 0.54 -21.31 19.59
CA ALA A 194 1.99 -21.48 19.65
C ALA A 194 2.65 -21.63 18.26
N VAL A 195 1.97 -22.30 17.33
CA VAL A 195 2.41 -22.44 15.93
C VAL A 195 2.22 -21.13 15.18
N TYR A 196 1.12 -20.43 15.42
CA TYR A 196 0.80 -19.14 14.77
C TYR A 196 1.80 -18.05 15.14
N GLU A 197 2.25 -17.99 16.39
CA GLU A 197 3.30 -17.07 16.84
C GLU A 197 4.64 -17.35 16.16
N GLN A 198 5.00 -18.64 16.01
CA GLN A 198 6.20 -19.02 15.27
C GLN A 198 6.09 -18.66 13.79
N LEU A 199 4.94 -18.93 13.16
CA LEU A 199 4.68 -18.54 11.77
C LEU A 199 4.77 -17.04 11.57
N PHE A 200 4.19 -16.24 12.48
CA PHE A 200 4.28 -14.78 12.47
C PHE A 200 5.75 -14.33 12.57
N PHE A 201 6.51 -14.86 13.52
CA PHE A 201 7.91 -14.51 13.75
C PHE A 201 8.80 -14.85 12.55
N ILE A 202 8.65 -16.06 12.00
CA ILE A 202 9.37 -16.50 10.79
C ILE A 202 9.01 -15.59 9.61
N SER A 203 7.73 -15.28 9.44
CA SER A 203 7.24 -14.41 8.36
C SER A 203 7.79 -12.99 8.46
N LYS A 204 7.86 -12.42 9.67
CA LYS A 204 8.48 -11.12 9.93
C LYS A 204 9.94 -11.12 9.50
N ARG A 205 10.72 -12.16 9.87
CA ARG A 205 12.13 -12.29 9.47
C ARG A 205 12.32 -12.49 7.96
N LEU A 206 11.52 -13.37 7.34
CA LEU A 206 11.56 -13.55 5.88
C LEU A 206 11.23 -12.26 5.14
N LEU A 207 10.30 -11.46 5.65
CA LEU A 207 9.99 -10.17 5.06
C LEU A 207 11.20 -9.23 5.07
N VAL A 208 11.93 -9.13 6.18
CA VAL A 208 13.14 -8.30 6.26
C VAL A 208 14.16 -8.73 5.20
N VAL A 209 14.36 -10.04 5.03
CA VAL A 209 15.23 -10.58 3.97
C VAL A 209 14.70 -10.23 2.57
N CYS A 210 13.40 -10.37 2.33
CA CYS A 210 12.79 -9.97 1.06
C CYS A 210 12.98 -8.48 0.76
N LEU A 211 12.79 -7.59 1.75
CA LEU A 211 12.97 -6.15 1.60
C LEU A 211 14.43 -5.80 1.31
N PHE A 212 15.38 -6.47 1.97
CA PHE A 212 16.80 -6.35 1.67
C PHE A 212 17.12 -6.74 0.23
N LEU A 213 16.62 -7.90 -0.24
CA LEU A 213 16.85 -8.38 -1.60
C LEU A 213 16.20 -7.47 -2.66
N ILE A 214 14.99 -6.97 -2.39
CA ILE A 214 14.33 -5.97 -3.24
C ILE A 214 15.21 -4.73 -3.33
N GLY A 215 15.72 -4.23 -2.19
CA GLY A 215 16.64 -3.10 -2.13
C GLY A 215 17.90 -3.30 -2.96
N CYS A 216 18.54 -4.47 -2.86
CA CYS A 216 19.71 -4.83 -3.68
C CYS A 216 19.39 -4.93 -5.18
N GLY A 217 18.15 -5.27 -5.54
CA GLY A 217 17.68 -5.38 -6.92
C GLY A 217 17.27 -4.06 -7.57
N ILE A 218 17.13 -2.97 -6.80
CA ILE A 218 16.78 -1.65 -7.34
C ILE A 218 17.99 -1.10 -8.10
N THR A 219 17.95 -1.24 -9.41
CA THR A 219 18.96 -0.68 -10.31
C THR A 219 18.63 0.79 -10.60
N VAL A 220 19.60 1.69 -10.40
CA VAL A 220 19.52 3.13 -10.73
C VAL A 220 19.05 3.38 -12.18
N SER A 221 19.30 2.42 -13.07
CA SER A 221 18.85 2.41 -14.46
C SER A 221 17.32 2.38 -14.62
N ARG A 222 16.54 1.77 -13.71
CA ARG A 222 15.06 1.80 -13.77
C ARG A 222 14.50 3.18 -13.39
N MET A 223 15.16 3.88 -12.47
CA MET A 223 14.84 5.28 -12.13
C MET A 223 15.06 6.22 -13.30
N ARG A 224 16.17 6.06 -14.03
CA ARG A 224 16.55 6.96 -15.12
C ARG A 224 15.54 6.99 -16.28
N ASN A 225 14.82 5.89 -16.49
CA ASN A 225 13.81 5.76 -17.56
C ASN A 225 12.38 6.14 -17.12
N SER A 226 12.15 6.49 -15.84
CA SER A 226 10.81 6.76 -15.30
C SER A 226 10.21 8.11 -15.74
N GLY A 227 11.02 8.98 -16.37
CA GLY A 227 10.64 10.34 -16.71
C GLY A 227 10.44 11.24 -15.48
N LEU A 228 10.73 12.54 -15.62
CA LEU A 228 10.63 13.48 -14.50
C LEU A 228 9.17 13.74 -14.08
N LYS A 229 8.26 13.87 -15.05
CA LYS A 229 6.85 14.21 -14.81
C LYS A 229 6.11 13.16 -13.94
N PRO A 230 6.19 11.85 -14.21
CA PRO A 230 5.57 10.82 -13.35
C PRO A 230 6.12 10.82 -11.93
N MET A 231 7.43 11.03 -11.75
CA MET A 231 8.05 11.09 -10.42
C MET A 231 7.55 12.30 -9.63
N VAL A 232 7.47 13.48 -10.26
CA VAL A 232 6.91 14.69 -9.63
C VAL A 232 5.46 14.46 -9.21
N LEU A 233 4.63 13.87 -10.06
CA LEU A 233 3.25 13.53 -9.71
C LEU A 233 3.20 12.61 -8.48
N ALA A 234 3.98 11.52 -8.48
CA ALA A 234 4.01 10.56 -7.39
C ALA A 234 4.46 11.22 -6.07
N LEU A 235 5.49 12.07 -6.14
CA LEU A 235 6.01 12.80 -4.98
C LEU A 235 4.99 13.79 -4.43
N LEU A 236 4.31 14.56 -5.29
CA LEU A 236 3.28 15.50 -4.86
C LEU A 236 2.11 14.80 -4.18
N LEU A 237 1.67 13.67 -4.72
CA LEU A 237 0.64 12.85 -4.08
C LEU A 237 1.12 12.31 -2.72
N TRP A 238 2.36 11.85 -2.65
CA TRP A 238 2.94 11.33 -1.41
C TRP A 238 3.02 12.40 -0.32
N VAL A 239 3.49 13.60 -0.67
CA VAL A 239 3.57 14.73 0.27
C VAL A 239 2.18 15.19 0.68
N ALA A 240 1.23 15.29 -0.25
CA ALA A 240 -0.14 15.71 0.05
C ALA A 240 -0.85 14.72 0.99
N ILE A 241 -0.80 13.42 0.69
CA ILE A 241 -1.46 12.39 1.49
C ILE A 241 -0.68 12.14 2.78
N GLY A 242 0.65 12.06 2.72
CA GLY A 242 1.52 11.85 3.87
C GLY A 242 1.45 12.98 4.88
N GLY A 243 1.61 14.23 4.42
CA GLY A 243 1.48 15.41 5.26
C GLY A 243 0.05 15.61 5.76
N GLY A 244 -0.94 15.51 4.87
CA GLY A 244 -2.35 15.70 5.23
C GLY A 244 -2.82 14.66 6.27
N SER A 245 -2.48 13.39 6.07
CA SER A 245 -2.84 12.34 7.03
C SER A 245 -2.09 12.46 8.35
N LEU A 246 -0.83 12.90 8.35
CA LEU A 246 -0.08 13.16 9.57
C LEU A 246 -0.74 14.26 10.40
N VAL A 247 -1.13 15.38 9.77
CA VAL A 247 -1.81 16.49 10.45
C VAL A 247 -3.11 16.02 11.11
N VAL A 248 -3.91 15.22 10.40
CA VAL A 248 -5.16 14.67 10.95
C VAL A 248 -4.88 13.78 12.17
N ILE A 249 -3.83 12.96 12.12
CA ILE A 249 -3.45 12.04 13.20
C ILE A 249 -2.89 12.79 14.43
N LEU A 250 -2.24 13.93 14.23
CA LEU A 250 -1.75 14.77 15.33
C LEU A 250 -2.86 15.58 16.01
N GLN A 251 -3.99 15.80 15.34
CA GLN A 251 -5.11 16.59 15.85
C GLN A 251 -6.21 15.77 16.53
N GLY A 252 -6.19 14.44 16.40
CA GLY A 252 -7.21 13.52 16.91
C GLY A 252 -6.67 12.51 17.90
#